data_AF-A0A544ZEP1-F1
#
_entry.id   AF-A0A544ZEP1-F1
#
_cell.length_a   1.000
_cell.length_b   1.000
_cell.length_c   1.000
_cell.angle_alpha   90.00
_cell.angle_beta   90.00
_cell.angle_gamma   90.00
#
_symmetry.space_group_name_H-M   'P 1'
#
loop_
_entity.id
_entity.type
_entity.pdbx_description
1 polymer ?
#
loop_
_entity_poly.entity_id
_entity_poly.type
_entity_poly.pdbx_seq_one_letter_code
_entity_poly.pdbx_strand_id
1 'polypeptide(L)'
;MPYARTLAEARLYLALTVDEAAREEPPVEGPEAWTVRSGGVEVLVPYASEAEARDEGERFGVGLSELIDPGQWRLAGAGYARRALADDLEYTEEPGDERLFQRVVSGWETARDALGEALKFIPPGEDEVPAEAFWTEEGLAAREAEPDCFLRDRLAEDIAFYQQNLDDFRHLNG
;
A
#
# COMPACT_ATOMS: atom_id res chain seq x y z
N MET A 1 -10.76 -4.81 18.36
CA MET A 1 -9.83 -3.87 17.72
C MET A 1 -9.19 -4.61 16.57
N PRO A 2 -9.17 -4.05 15.35
CA PRO A 2 -8.49 -4.66 14.21
C PRO A 2 -6.98 -4.81 14.44
N TYR A 3 -6.39 -5.83 13.83
CA TYR A 3 -4.94 -6.05 13.81
C TYR A 3 -4.40 -5.75 12.41
N ALA A 4 -3.34 -4.95 12.34
CA ALA A 4 -2.52 -4.81 11.16
C ALA A 4 -1.21 -5.59 11.35
N ARG A 5 -0.67 -6.12 10.26
CA ARG A 5 0.58 -6.89 10.22
C ARG A 5 1.79 -5.97 10.39
N THR A 6 1.67 -4.72 9.94
CA THR A 6 2.73 -3.71 10.03
C THR A 6 2.18 -2.34 10.41
N LEU A 7 3.07 -1.46 10.86
CA LEU A 7 2.78 -0.03 11.04
C LEU A 7 2.39 0.63 9.71
N ALA A 8 2.95 0.18 8.58
CA ALA A 8 2.61 0.71 7.26
C ALA A 8 1.17 0.35 6.86
N GLU A 9 0.76 -0.91 7.07
CA GLU A 9 -0.62 -1.33 6.83
C GLU A 9 -1.60 -0.60 7.75
N ALA A 10 -1.28 -0.46 9.05
CA ALA A 10 -2.12 0.26 9.99
C ALA A 10 -2.38 1.70 9.53
N ARG A 11 -1.33 2.39 9.07
CA ARG A 11 -1.45 3.77 8.56
C ARG A 11 -2.27 3.85 7.29
N LEU A 12 -2.07 2.94 6.35
CA LEU A 12 -2.86 2.91 5.13
C LEU A 12 -4.33 2.62 5.43
N TYR A 13 -4.62 1.63 6.28
CA TYR A 13 -5.99 1.31 6.68
C TYR A 13 -6.67 2.52 7.33
N LEU A 14 -5.97 3.22 8.24
CA LEU A 14 -6.50 4.45 8.84
C LEU A 14 -6.75 5.51 7.77
N ALA A 15 -5.79 5.76 6.87
CA ALA A 15 -5.95 6.74 5.77
C ALA A 15 -7.12 6.43 4.83
N LEU A 16 -7.52 5.16 4.70
CA LEU A 16 -8.69 4.72 3.94
C LEU A 16 -10.00 4.81 4.74
N THR A 17 -9.93 4.73 6.07
CA THR A 17 -11.11 4.58 6.95
C THR A 17 -11.56 5.89 7.60
N VAL A 18 -10.62 6.81 7.86
CA VAL A 18 -10.91 8.06 8.57
C VAL A 18 -10.90 9.26 7.63
N ASP A 19 -11.57 10.33 8.04
CA ASP A 19 -11.55 11.61 7.33
C ASP A 19 -10.10 12.12 7.16
N GLU A 20 -9.76 12.68 6.00
CA GLU A 20 -8.42 13.22 5.72
C GLU A 20 -7.97 14.30 6.72
N ALA A 21 -8.92 15.00 7.37
CA ALA A 21 -8.62 15.98 8.41
C ALA A 21 -8.23 15.34 9.76
N ALA A 22 -8.41 14.03 9.92
CA ALA A 22 -8.06 13.32 11.14
C ALA A 22 -6.54 13.23 11.29
N ARG A 23 -6.04 13.73 12.41
CA ARG A 23 -4.61 13.72 12.72
C ARG A 23 -4.18 12.33 13.20
N GLU A 24 -3.18 11.75 12.52
CA GLU A 24 -2.50 10.56 13.01
C GLU A 24 -1.75 10.89 14.31
N GLU A 25 -1.96 10.06 15.34
CA GLU A 25 -1.21 10.14 16.59
C GLU A 25 0.01 9.22 16.54
N PRO A 26 1.13 9.57 17.20
CA PRO A 26 2.27 8.66 17.32
C PRO A 26 1.85 7.30 17.89
N PRO A 27 2.36 6.18 17.37
CA PRO A 27 2.04 4.86 17.89
C PRO A 27 2.37 4.77 19.39
N VAL A 28 1.42 4.24 20.17
CA VAL A 28 1.61 4.03 21.60
C VAL A 28 2.16 2.64 21.83
N GLU A 29 3.31 2.55 22.50
CA GLU A 29 3.97 1.29 22.86
C GLU A 29 3.22 0.57 23.99
N GLY A 30 2.96 -0.72 23.78
CA GLY A 30 2.36 -1.63 24.74
C GLY A 30 3.33 -2.78 25.08
N PRO A 31 2.87 -3.82 25.78
CA PRO A 31 3.74 -4.94 26.15
C PRO A 31 4.16 -5.80 24.95
N GLU A 32 3.28 -5.98 23.96
CA GLU A 32 3.49 -6.91 22.82
C GLU A 32 3.13 -6.29 21.45
N ALA A 33 2.59 -5.08 21.43
CA ALA A 33 2.10 -4.43 20.23
C ALA A 33 2.10 -2.91 20.38
N TRP A 34 2.22 -2.19 19.26
CA TRP A 34 1.84 -0.78 19.20
C TRP A 34 0.32 -0.65 19.05
N THR A 35 -0.23 0.46 19.54
CA THR A 35 -1.56 0.93 19.13
C THR A 35 -1.42 2.19 18.28
N VAL A 36 -1.92 2.13 17.04
CA VAL A 36 -1.97 3.27 16.11
C VAL A 36 -3.38 3.85 16.14
N ARG A 37 -3.50 5.19 16.17
CA ARG A 37 -4.78 5.88 16.30
C ARG A 37 -4.91 7.02 15.30
N SER A 38 -6.09 7.13 14.71
CA SER A 38 -6.53 8.32 13.99
C SER A 38 -8.05 8.39 13.99
N GLY A 39 -8.63 9.58 14.09
CA GLY A 39 -10.08 9.78 13.93
C GLY A 39 -10.97 8.96 14.88
N GLY A 40 -10.47 8.53 16.04
CA GLY A 40 -11.19 7.64 16.97
C GLY A 40 -11.18 6.16 16.59
N VAL A 41 -10.50 5.78 15.51
CA VAL A 41 -10.20 4.39 15.13
C VAL A 41 -8.86 3.99 15.72
N GLU A 42 -8.80 2.77 16.25
CA GLU A 42 -7.59 2.19 16.85
C GLU A 42 -7.24 0.86 16.15
N VAL A 43 -5.95 0.67 15.86
CA VAL A 43 -5.40 -0.54 15.23
C VAL A 43 -4.23 -1.05 16.06
N LEU A 44 -4.17 -2.36 16.31
CA LEU A 44 -3.03 -3.00 16.96
C LEU A 44 -2.01 -3.48 15.92
N VAL A 45 -0.73 -3.30 16.22
CA VAL A 45 0.38 -3.82 15.42
C VAL A 45 1.31 -4.64 16.32
N PRO A 46 1.21 -5.98 16.30
CA PRO A 46 2.08 -6.84 17.09
C PRO A 46 3.56 -6.69 16.71
N TYR A 47 4.46 -6.62 17.70
CA TYR A 47 5.91 -6.50 17.45
C TYR A 47 6.46 -7.68 16.66
N ALA A 48 5.95 -8.88 16.93
CA ALA A 48 6.36 -10.08 16.23
C ALA A 48 6.01 -10.03 14.74
N SER A 49 4.82 -9.53 14.38
CA SER A 49 4.37 -9.44 12.99
C SER A 49 5.13 -8.36 12.22
N GLU A 50 5.37 -7.20 12.84
CA GLU A 50 6.22 -6.16 12.23
C GLU A 50 7.67 -6.64 12.05
N ALA A 51 8.21 -7.38 13.03
CA ALA A 51 9.56 -7.91 12.94
C ALA A 51 9.68 -8.96 11.82
N GLU A 52 8.71 -9.87 11.71
CA GLU A 52 8.65 -10.86 10.64
C GLU A 52 8.56 -10.19 9.26
N ALA A 53 7.68 -9.20 9.10
CA ALA A 53 7.56 -8.44 7.86
C ALA A 53 8.88 -7.75 7.49
N ARG A 54 9.59 -7.17 8.47
CA ARG A 54 10.91 -6.57 8.26
C ARG A 54 11.96 -7.59 7.84
N ASP A 55 11.97 -8.76 8.46
CA ASP A 55 12.92 -9.84 8.15
C ASP A 55 12.70 -10.38 6.73
N GLU A 56 11.45 -10.45 6.27
CA GLU A 56 11.07 -10.85 4.90
C GLU A 56 11.15 -9.71 3.87
N GLY A 57 11.40 -8.46 4.31
CA GLY A 57 11.43 -7.28 3.43
C GLY A 57 10.06 -6.84 2.92
N GLU A 58 8.98 -7.23 3.60
CA GLU A 58 7.59 -6.94 3.27
C GLU A 58 7.14 -5.62 3.91
N ARG A 59 6.75 -4.63 3.09
CA ARG A 59 6.30 -3.32 3.59
C ARG A 59 5.00 -3.41 4.39
N PHE A 60 4.00 -4.12 3.87
CA PHE A 60 2.65 -4.15 4.42
C PHE A 60 2.37 -5.38 5.29
N GLY A 61 3.12 -6.46 5.11
CA GLY A 61 3.09 -7.62 5.99
C GLY A 61 3.20 -8.95 5.25
N VAL A 62 3.51 -9.99 6.01
CA VAL A 62 3.50 -11.38 5.52
C VAL A 62 2.07 -11.91 5.48
N GLY A 63 1.76 -12.75 4.49
CA GLY A 63 0.42 -13.35 4.35
C GLY A 63 -0.62 -12.38 3.77
N LEU A 64 -1.90 -12.64 4.03
CA LEU A 64 -3.02 -11.84 3.53
C LEU A 64 -3.43 -10.75 4.53
N SER A 65 -3.88 -9.61 4.01
CA SER A 65 -4.52 -8.58 4.84
C SER A 65 -5.90 -9.03 5.28
N GLU A 66 -6.25 -8.74 6.54
CA GLU A 66 -7.63 -8.84 7.06
C GLU A 66 -8.31 -7.46 7.13
N LEU A 67 -7.58 -6.37 6.83
CA LEU A 67 -8.06 -5.00 6.98
C LEU A 67 -8.39 -4.32 5.65
N ILE A 68 -7.58 -4.60 4.64
CA ILE A 68 -7.63 -3.95 3.33
C ILE A 68 -7.84 -5.03 2.29
N ASP A 69 -8.93 -4.91 1.53
CA ASP A 69 -9.26 -5.86 0.48
C ASP A 69 -8.47 -5.58 -0.83
N PRO A 70 -8.48 -6.51 -1.80
CA PRO A 70 -7.73 -6.37 -3.06
C PRO A 70 -8.09 -5.11 -3.84
N GLY A 71 -9.36 -4.70 -3.82
CA GLY A 71 -9.83 -3.51 -4.51
C GLY A 71 -9.29 -2.23 -3.85
N GLN A 72 -9.31 -2.17 -2.52
CA GLN A 72 -8.69 -1.07 -1.79
C GLN A 72 -7.17 -1.01 -1.99
N TRP A 73 -6.46 -2.13 -2.00
CA TRP A 73 -5.04 -2.20 -2.35
C TRP A 73 -4.76 -1.64 -3.74
N ARG A 74 -5.56 -2.02 -4.74
CA ARG A 74 -5.44 -1.55 -6.12
C ARG A 74 -5.67 -0.04 -6.25
N LEU A 75 -6.67 0.48 -5.55
CA LEU A 75 -6.98 1.91 -5.51
C LEU A 75 -5.87 2.71 -4.80
N ALA A 76 -5.38 2.20 -3.67
CA ALA A 76 -4.27 2.80 -2.94
C ALA A 76 -3.00 2.86 -3.80
N GLY A 77 -2.66 1.75 -4.47
CA GLY A 77 -1.51 1.67 -5.37
C GLY A 77 -1.58 2.72 -6.48
N ALA A 78 -2.72 2.83 -7.16
CA ALA A 78 -2.95 3.85 -8.19
C ALA A 78 -2.85 5.28 -7.63
N GLY A 79 -3.36 5.52 -6.41
CA GLY A 79 -3.26 6.80 -5.73
C GLY A 79 -1.81 7.20 -5.43
N TYR A 80 -0.99 6.27 -4.94
CA TYR A 80 0.44 6.50 -4.72
C TYR A 80 1.21 6.72 -6.02
N ALA A 81 0.92 5.95 -7.07
CA ALA A 81 1.54 6.14 -8.39
C ALA A 81 1.24 7.53 -8.96
N ARG A 82 -0.01 8.00 -8.85
CA ARG A 82 -0.38 9.35 -9.29
C ARG A 82 0.36 10.44 -8.52
N ARG A 83 0.51 10.28 -7.20
CA ARG A 83 1.29 11.22 -6.37
C ARG A 83 2.77 11.20 -6.73
N ALA A 84 3.36 10.02 -6.89
CA ALA A 84 4.76 9.87 -7.28
C ALA A 84 5.05 10.55 -8.63
N LEU A 85 4.14 10.42 -9.60
CA LEU A 85 4.26 11.10 -10.88
C LEU A 85 4.17 12.63 -10.76
N ALA A 86 3.27 13.15 -9.91
CA ALA A 86 3.19 14.59 -9.66
C ALA A 86 4.47 15.11 -8.99
N ASP A 87 5.01 14.37 -8.03
CA ASP A 87 6.23 14.69 -7.31
C ASP A 87 7.47 14.63 -8.23
N ASP A 88 7.50 13.73 -9.22
CA ASP A 88 8.56 13.62 -10.23
C ASP A 88 8.58 14.85 -11.16
N LEU A 89 7.39 15.29 -11.58
CA LEU A 89 7.25 16.54 -12.35
C LEU A 89 7.72 17.75 -11.54
N GLU A 90 7.35 17.84 -10.26
CA GLU A 90 7.84 18.87 -9.33
C GLU A 90 9.38 18.80 -9.21
N TYR A 91 9.94 17.59 -9.08
CA TYR A 91 11.39 17.39 -8.96
C TYR A 91 12.15 17.84 -10.21
N THR A 92 11.54 17.68 -11.38
CA THR A 92 12.11 18.16 -12.65
C THR A 92 12.26 19.68 -12.67
N GLU A 93 11.36 20.41 -12.00
CA GLU A 93 11.44 21.88 -11.88
C GLU A 93 12.46 22.33 -10.83
N GLU A 94 12.62 21.56 -9.74
CA GLU A 94 13.53 21.85 -8.63
C GLU A 94 14.50 20.66 -8.34
N PRO A 95 15.43 20.35 -9.26
CA PRO A 95 16.32 19.20 -9.10
C PRO A 95 17.29 19.40 -7.93
N GLY A 96 17.50 18.32 -7.17
CA GLY A 96 18.40 18.29 -6.01
C GLY A 96 17.73 18.52 -4.65
N ASP A 97 16.40 18.69 -4.59
CA ASP A 97 15.68 18.62 -3.32
C ASP A 97 15.57 17.15 -2.86
N GLU A 98 16.42 16.78 -1.90
CA GLU A 98 16.45 15.46 -1.29
C GLU A 98 15.09 15.01 -0.74
N ARG A 99 14.29 15.92 -0.16
CA ARG A 99 12.98 15.55 0.38
C ARG A 99 12.02 15.17 -0.72
N LEU A 100 12.04 15.92 -1.82
CA LEU A 100 11.20 15.65 -2.97
C LEU A 100 11.64 14.37 -3.69
N PHE A 101 12.95 14.13 -3.83
CA PHE A 101 13.50 12.86 -4.31
C PHE A 101 12.97 11.67 -3.50
N GLN A 102 13.05 11.75 -2.16
CA GLN A 102 12.57 10.68 -1.28
C GLN A 102 11.05 10.46 -1.37
N ARG A 103 10.26 11.52 -1.61
CA ARG A 103 8.82 11.40 -1.85
C ARG A 103 8.51 10.63 -3.13
N VAL A 104 9.18 10.96 -4.24
CA VAL A 104 9.01 10.24 -5.53
C VAL A 104 9.34 8.76 -5.36
N VAL A 105 10.52 8.47 -4.79
CA VAL A 105 10.98 7.11 -4.54
C VAL A 105 9.98 6.35 -3.66
N SER A 106 9.62 6.91 -2.50
CA SER A 106 8.70 6.25 -1.57
C SER A 106 7.31 6.05 -2.18
N GLY A 107 6.85 7.00 -3.01
CA GLY A 107 5.56 6.92 -3.70
C GLY A 107 5.52 5.74 -4.69
N TRP A 108 6.53 5.61 -5.55
CA TRP A 108 6.60 4.48 -6.49
C TRP A 108 6.77 3.14 -5.80
N GLU A 109 7.63 3.05 -4.78
CA GLU A 109 7.77 1.83 -4.00
C GLU A 109 6.44 1.43 -3.33
N THR A 110 5.73 2.40 -2.73
CA THR A 110 4.46 2.12 -2.04
C THR A 110 3.39 1.69 -3.03
N ALA A 111 3.36 2.30 -4.23
CA ALA A 111 2.45 1.92 -5.30
C ALA A 111 2.68 0.46 -5.75
N ARG A 112 3.93 0.09 -6.00
CA ARG A 112 4.34 -1.26 -6.36
C ARG A 112 3.94 -2.28 -5.28
N ASP A 113 4.28 -2.00 -4.03
CA ASP A 113 4.02 -2.94 -2.92
C ASP A 113 2.54 -3.11 -2.63
N ALA A 114 1.73 -2.06 -2.82
CA ALA A 114 0.27 -2.17 -2.69
C ALA A 114 -0.34 -3.12 -3.74
N LEU A 115 0.16 -3.11 -4.98
CA LEU A 115 -0.26 -4.11 -5.97
C LEU A 115 0.26 -5.50 -5.65
N GLY A 116 1.45 -5.60 -5.04
CA GLY A 116 1.96 -6.84 -4.48
C GLY A 116 1.00 -7.44 -3.44
N GLU A 117 0.43 -6.62 -2.55
CA GLU A 117 -0.60 -7.07 -1.61
C GLU A 117 -1.87 -7.56 -2.30
N ALA A 118 -2.38 -6.84 -3.31
CA ALA A 118 -3.53 -7.29 -4.08
C ALA A 118 -3.27 -8.66 -4.76
N LEU A 119 -2.05 -8.85 -5.30
CA LEU A 119 -1.64 -10.09 -5.96
C LEU A 119 -1.61 -11.30 -5.01
N LYS A 120 -1.31 -11.10 -3.72
CA LYS A 120 -1.30 -12.18 -2.71
C LYS A 120 -2.67 -12.86 -2.57
N PHE A 121 -3.76 -12.16 -2.87
CA PHE A 121 -5.12 -12.71 -2.80
C PHE A 121 -5.47 -13.69 -3.91
N ILE A 122 -4.65 -13.83 -4.96
CA ILE A 122 -4.88 -14.83 -6.00
C ILE A 122 -4.36 -16.19 -5.51
N PRO A 123 -5.23 -17.20 -5.31
CA PRO A 123 -4.80 -18.51 -4.86
C PRO A 123 -3.80 -19.17 -5.82
N PRO A 124 -2.96 -20.11 -5.33
CA PRO A 124 -2.07 -20.87 -6.18
C PRO A 124 -2.83 -21.61 -7.29
N GLY A 125 -2.44 -21.41 -8.55
CA GLY A 125 -3.05 -22.05 -9.71
C GLY A 125 -4.25 -21.30 -10.31
N GLU A 126 -4.67 -20.20 -9.69
CA GLU A 126 -5.70 -19.30 -10.24
C GLU A 126 -5.07 -18.09 -10.94
N ASP A 127 -5.83 -17.49 -11.87
CA ASP A 127 -5.39 -16.36 -12.69
C ASP A 127 -6.08 -15.05 -12.33
N GLU A 128 -7.04 -15.06 -11.40
CA GLU A 128 -7.78 -13.87 -10.98
C GLU A 128 -8.05 -13.86 -9.48
N VAL A 129 -8.20 -12.65 -8.91
CA VAL A 129 -8.62 -12.50 -7.52
C VAL A 129 -10.06 -13.06 -7.37
N PRO A 130 -10.30 -14.00 -6.43
CA PRO A 130 -11.62 -14.57 -6.21
C PRO A 130 -12.66 -13.51 -5.84
N ALA A 131 -13.91 -13.76 -6.23
CA ALA A 131 -14.99 -12.80 -6.03
C ALA A 131 -15.24 -12.46 -4.55
N GLU A 132 -15.15 -13.48 -3.73
CA GLU A 132 -15.32 -13.46 -2.29
C GLU A 132 -14.19 -12.74 -1.54
N ALA A 133 -13.06 -12.44 -2.20
CA ALA A 133 -11.96 -11.71 -1.60
C ALA A 133 -12.23 -10.20 -1.52
N PHE A 134 -13.34 -9.70 -2.07
CA PHE A 134 -13.75 -8.30 -2.00
C PHE A 134 -14.88 -8.16 -0.98
N TRP A 135 -14.63 -7.48 0.13
CA TRP A 135 -15.59 -7.36 1.23
C TRP A 135 -15.93 -5.92 1.61
N THR A 136 -15.23 -4.94 1.04
CA THR A 136 -15.52 -3.52 1.25
C THR A 136 -16.36 -2.97 0.10
N GLU A 137 -17.12 -1.90 0.36
CA GLU A 137 -17.94 -1.26 -0.68
C GLU A 137 -17.05 -0.69 -1.79
N GLU A 138 -15.94 -0.05 -1.43
CA GLU A 138 -14.96 0.51 -2.36
C GLU A 138 -14.30 -0.59 -3.20
N GLY A 139 -13.93 -1.71 -2.58
CA GLY A 139 -13.29 -2.81 -3.28
C GLY A 139 -14.24 -3.51 -4.26
N LEU A 140 -15.49 -3.73 -3.86
CA LEU A 140 -16.54 -4.26 -4.74
C LEU A 140 -16.80 -3.32 -5.93
N ALA A 141 -16.89 -2.01 -5.70
CA ALA A 141 -17.08 -1.01 -6.74
C ALA A 141 -15.88 -0.96 -7.71
N ALA A 142 -14.64 -1.06 -7.21
CA ALA A 142 -13.45 -1.10 -8.05
C ALA A 142 -13.46 -2.32 -8.99
N ARG A 143 -13.83 -3.49 -8.46
CA ARG A 143 -13.97 -4.72 -9.25
C ARG A 143 -15.07 -4.64 -10.29
N GLU A 144 -16.22 -4.07 -9.95
CA GLU A 144 -17.32 -3.90 -10.89
C GLU A 144 -16.93 -2.97 -12.05
N ALA A 145 -16.19 -1.89 -11.74
CA ALA A 145 -15.76 -0.92 -12.73
C ALA A 145 -14.70 -1.47 -13.70
N GLU A 146 -13.68 -2.18 -13.19
CA GLU A 146 -12.53 -2.64 -13.97
C GLU A 146 -12.09 -4.06 -13.55
N PRO A 147 -12.88 -5.11 -13.84
CA PRO A 147 -12.61 -6.47 -13.36
C PRO A 147 -11.28 -7.03 -13.86
N ASP A 148 -10.89 -6.69 -15.10
CA ASP A 148 -9.63 -7.13 -15.72
C ASP A 148 -8.39 -6.63 -14.96
N CYS A 149 -8.50 -5.57 -14.14
CA CYS A 149 -7.40 -5.07 -13.31
C CYS A 149 -7.03 -6.02 -12.16
N PHE A 150 -7.82 -7.08 -11.92
CA PHE A 150 -7.60 -8.07 -10.87
C PHE A 150 -7.15 -9.43 -11.42
N LEU A 151 -6.75 -9.48 -12.69
CA LEU A 151 -6.05 -10.62 -13.27
C LEU A 151 -4.59 -10.64 -12.81
N ARG A 152 -4.04 -11.83 -12.61
CA ARG A 152 -2.65 -12.07 -12.19
C ARG A 152 -1.66 -11.37 -13.11
N ASP A 153 -1.80 -11.59 -14.41
CA ASP A 153 -0.92 -11.00 -15.42
C ASP A 153 -1.03 -9.48 -15.40
N ARG A 154 -2.25 -8.96 -15.23
CA ARG A 154 -2.48 -7.50 -15.21
C ARG A 154 -1.87 -6.83 -13.98
N LEU A 155 -2.02 -7.43 -12.80
CA LEU A 155 -1.35 -6.95 -11.57
C LEU A 155 0.17 -7.04 -11.69
N ALA A 156 0.70 -8.13 -12.26
CA ALA A 156 2.14 -8.28 -12.48
C ALA A 156 2.70 -7.25 -13.47
N GLU A 157 1.99 -6.96 -14.55
CA GLU A 157 2.32 -5.88 -15.49
C GLU A 157 2.36 -4.51 -14.81
N ASP A 158 1.34 -4.17 -14.02
CA ASP A 158 1.27 -2.88 -13.33
C ASP A 158 2.39 -2.76 -12.25
N ILE A 159 2.71 -3.85 -11.54
CA ILE A 159 3.86 -3.92 -10.61
C ILE A 159 5.18 -3.64 -11.35
N ALA A 160 5.40 -4.31 -12.48
CA ALA A 160 6.61 -4.13 -13.29
C ALA A 160 6.70 -2.70 -13.84
N PHE A 161 5.57 -2.12 -14.24
CA PHE A 161 5.49 -0.73 -14.68
C PHE A 161 5.90 0.25 -13.57
N TYR A 162 5.39 0.09 -12.34
CA TYR A 162 5.78 0.95 -11.22
C TYR A 162 7.25 0.77 -10.83
N GLN A 163 7.78 -0.46 -10.89
CA GLN A 163 9.20 -0.74 -10.69
C GLN A 163 10.06 -0.03 -11.75
N GLN A 164 9.67 -0.09 -13.02
CA GLN A 164 10.40 0.56 -14.11
C GLN A 164 10.46 2.09 -13.92
N ASN A 165 9.35 2.73 -13.55
CA ASN A 165 9.32 4.17 -13.28
C ASN A 165 10.25 4.55 -12.11
N LEU A 166 10.27 3.74 -11.05
CA LEU A 166 11.19 3.94 -9.93
C LEU A 166 12.66 3.83 -10.35
N ASP A 167 12.99 2.81 -11.14
CA ASP A 167 14.35 2.56 -11.61
C ASP A 167 14.82 3.66 -12.56
N ASP A 168 13.95 4.12 -13.47
CA ASP A 168 14.24 5.23 -14.38
C ASP A 168 14.46 6.54 -13.60
N PHE A 169 13.61 6.85 -12.62
CA PHE A 169 13.78 8.03 -11.78
C PHE A 169 15.10 8.01 -11.02
N ARG A 170 15.46 6.87 -10.41
CA ARG A 170 16.75 6.69 -9.71
C ARG A 170 17.94 6.78 -10.65
N HIS A 171 17.83 6.24 -11.86
CA HIS A 171 18.92 6.28 -12.83
C HIS A 171 19.20 7.72 -13.33
N LEU A 172 18.15 8.51 -13.52
CA LEU A 172 18.27 9.89 -14.02
C LEU A 172 18.73 10.88 -12.95
N ASN A 173 18.46 10.60 -11.67
CA ASN A 173 18.62 11.58 -10.58
C ASN A 173 19.55 11.12 -9.43
N GLY A 174 20.15 9.94 -9.54
CA GLY A 174 21.06 9.35 -8.54
C GLY A 174 22.55 9.46 -8.88
#